data_AF-A0A315DPU3-F1
#
_entry.id   AF-A0A315DPU3-F1
#
_cell.length_a   1.000
_cell.length_b   1.000
_cell.length_c   1.000
_cell.angle_alpha   90.00
_cell.angle_beta   90.00
_cell.angle_gamma   90.00
#
_symmetry.space_group_name_H-M   'P 1'
#
loop_
_entity.id
_entity.type
_entity.pdbx_description
1 polymer ?
#
loop_
_entity_poly.entity_id
_entity_poly.type
_entity_poly.pdbx_seq_one_letter_code
_entity_poly.pdbx_strand_id
1 'polypeptide(L)' 'MSSSSPKEHAILGHDISKARLTISGWAWGALYLGLPVILLGNLIDFFFQWTLGWCIGVWCIV' A
#
# COMPACT_ATOMS: atom_id res chain seq x y z
N MET A 1 40.86 8.52 -14.62
CA MET A 1 39.71 7.61 -14.53
C MET A 1 38.46 8.46 -14.50
N SER A 2 37.60 8.31 -15.53
CA SER A 2 36.46 9.18 -15.80
C SER A 2 35.31 8.87 -14.85
N SER A 3 34.81 9.87 -14.15
CA SER A 3 33.71 9.78 -13.19
C SER A 3 32.38 9.56 -13.93
N SER A 4 31.79 8.38 -13.78
CA SER A 4 30.48 8.03 -14.32
C SER A 4 29.37 8.69 -13.48
N SER A 5 29.02 9.93 -13.83
CA SER A 5 27.82 10.61 -13.31
C SER A 5 26.55 9.88 -13.79
N PRO A 6 25.55 9.60 -12.93
CA PRO A 6 24.29 8.98 -13.33
C PRO A 6 23.58 9.95 -14.27
N LYS A 7 23.56 9.63 -15.56
CA LYS A 7 22.86 10.44 -16.56
C LYS A 7 21.36 10.36 -16.26
N GLU A 8 20.80 11.47 -15.81
CA GLU A 8 19.36 11.68 -15.77
C GLU A 8 18.84 11.53 -17.20
N HIS A 9 18.04 10.49 -17.43
CA HIS A 9 17.47 10.18 -18.74
C HIS A 9 16.38 11.20 -19.07
N ALA A 10 16.77 12.36 -19.58
CA ALA A 10 15.88 13.29 -20.24
C ALA A 10 15.46 12.71 -21.59
N ILE A 11 14.34 11.99 -21.63
CA ILE A 11 13.70 11.58 -22.89
C ILE A 11 12.85 12.78 -23.38
N LEU A 12 13.20 13.32 -24.57
CA LEU A 12 12.52 14.41 -25.30
C LEU A 12 12.70 15.89 -24.83
N GLY A 13 13.66 16.22 -23.97
CA GLY A 13 13.92 17.62 -23.62
C GLY A 13 12.85 18.26 -22.72
N HIS A 14 11.95 17.46 -22.18
CA HIS A 14 11.09 17.80 -21.06
C HIS A 14 11.53 16.96 -19.87
N ASP A 15 11.90 17.61 -18.76
CA ASP A 15 12.24 16.93 -17.52
C ASP A 15 10.95 16.31 -16.96
N ILE A 16 10.73 15.02 -17.23
CA ILE A 16 9.66 14.26 -16.59
C ILE A 16 10.08 14.14 -15.13
N SER A 17 9.47 14.99 -14.30
CA SER A 17 9.69 15.00 -12.86
C SER A 17 9.64 13.57 -12.34
N LYS A 18 10.77 13.09 -11.79
CA LYS A 18 10.89 11.74 -11.22
C LYS A 18 9.63 11.41 -10.44
N ALA A 19 9.16 10.15 -10.51
CA ALA A 19 8.06 9.65 -9.69
C ALA A 19 8.36 9.92 -8.20
N ARG A 20 7.93 11.09 -7.72
CA ARG A 20 8.03 11.51 -6.34
C ARG A 20 6.86 10.84 -5.67
N LEU A 21 7.16 10.02 -4.68
CA LEU A 21 6.16 9.40 -3.83
C LEU A 21 5.54 10.52 -2.97
N THR A 22 4.55 11.20 -3.52
CA THR A 22 3.81 12.26 -2.84
C THR A 22 2.94 11.62 -1.74
N ILE A 23 2.65 12.38 -0.69
CA ILE A 23 1.72 11.96 0.38
C ILE A 23 0.39 11.47 -0.22
N SER A 24 -0.10 12.11 -1.28
CA SER A 24 -1.26 11.66 -2.04
C SER A 24 -1.06 10.27 -2.65
N GLY A 25 0.11 9.95 -3.19
CA GLY A 25 0.44 8.62 -3.70
C GLY A 25 0.42 7.55 -2.60
N TRP A 26 0.90 7.87 -1.39
CA TRP A 26 0.76 7.00 -0.23
C TRP A 26 -0.69 6.82 0.20
N ALA A 27 -1.48 7.89 0.21
CA ALA A 27 -2.90 7.83 0.57
C ALA A 27 -3.68 6.94 -0.42
N TRP A 28 -3.42 7.09 -1.72
CA TRP A 28 -4.00 6.23 -2.75
C TRP A 28 -3.51 4.78 -2.64
N GLY A 29 -2.23 4.55 -2.35
CA GLY A 29 -1.69 3.21 -2.11
C GLY A 29 -2.33 2.54 -0.89
N ALA A 30 -2.45 3.27 0.22
CA ALA A 30 -3.12 2.81 1.43
C ALA A 30 -4.62 2.57 1.20
N LEU A 31 -5.27 3.40 0.39
CA LEU A 31 -6.67 3.18 0.04
C LEU A 31 -6.83 1.93 -0.83
N TYR A 32 -6.00 1.77 -1.87
CA TYR A 32 -6.14 0.63 -2.77
C TYR A 32 -5.67 -0.70 -2.17
N LEU A 33 -4.68 -0.69 -1.28
CA LEU A 33 -4.14 -1.91 -0.65
C LEU A 33 -4.68 -2.13 0.76
N GLY A 34 -4.76 -1.08 1.57
CA GLY A 34 -5.28 -1.17 2.93
C GLY A 34 -6.77 -1.46 2.97
N LEU A 35 -7.58 -0.83 2.11
CA LEU A 35 -9.03 -1.07 2.10
C LEU A 35 -9.39 -2.55 1.83
N PRO A 36 -8.86 -3.23 0.79
CA PRO A 36 -9.18 -4.64 0.59
C PRO A 36 -8.61 -5.52 1.69
N VAL A 37 -7.42 -5.23 2.22
CA VAL A 37 -6.84 -6.01 3.33
C VAL A 37 -7.71 -5.91 4.58
N ILE A 38 -8.20 -4.71 4.92
CA ILE A 38 -9.09 -4.49 6.06
C ILE A 38 -10.44 -5.18 5.83
N LEU A 39 -11.03 -5.03 4.64
CA LEU A 39 -12.30 -5.67 4.31
C LEU A 39 -12.20 -7.20 4.39
N LEU A 40 -11.23 -7.80 3.70
CA LEU A 40 -11.04 -9.25 3.69
C LEU A 40 -10.66 -9.77 5.07
N GLY A 41 -9.77 -9.08 5.79
CA GLY A 41 -9.38 -9.44 7.15
C GLY A 41 -10.59 -9.52 8.07
N ASN A 42 -11.40 -8.45 8.14
CA ASN A 42 -12.61 -8.44 8.96
C ASN A 42 -13.62 -9.51 8.56
N LEU A 43 -13.78 -9.77 7.26
CA LEU A 43 -14.71 -10.78 6.78
C LEU A 43 -14.27 -12.21 7.16
N ILE A 44 -12.96 -12.47 7.08
CA ILE A 44 -12.34 -13.73 7.45
C ILE A 44 -12.39 -13.92 8.97
N ASP A 45 -12.07 -12.89 9.75
CA ASP A 45 -12.17 -12.90 11.21
C ASP A 45 -13.61 -13.21 11.65
N PHE A 46 -14.62 -12.59 11.02
CA PHE A 46 -16.03 -12.86 11.27
C PHE A 46 -16.43 -14.30 10.90
N PHE A 47 -15.96 -14.80 9.76
CA PHE A 47 -16.19 -16.18 9.35
C PHE A 47 -15.60 -17.18 10.34
N PHE A 48 -14.39 -16.91 10.85
CA PHE A 48 -13.77 -17.74 11.88
C PHE A 48 -14.51 -17.66 13.21
N GLN A 49 -14.99 -16.47 13.61
CA GLN A 49 -15.81 -16.32 14.81
C GLN A 49 -17.11 -17.13 14.71
N TRP A 50 -17.78 -17.08 13.55
CA TRP A 50 -18.99 -17.87 13.30
C TRP A 50 -18.72 -19.37 13.34
N THR A 51 -17.61 -19.82 12.77
CA THR A 51 -17.33 -21.25 12.57
C THR A 51 -16.69 -21.92 13.78
N LEU A 52 -15.81 -21.22 14.50
CA LEU A 52 -15.03 -21.77 15.61
C LEU A 52 -15.56 -21.31 16.98
N GLY A 53 -16.41 -20.29 17.04
CA GLY A 53 -16.92 -19.73 18.29
C GLY A 53 -15.86 -18.99 19.13
N TRP A 54 -14.67 -18.77 18.55
CA TRP A 54 -13.57 -18.02 19.16
C TRP A 54 -13.51 -16.61 18.61
N CYS A 55 -13.44 -15.62 19.50
CA CYS A 55 -13.15 -14.25 19.10
C CYS A 55 -11.66 -14.14 18.75
N ILE A 56 -11.36 -13.68 17.53
CA ILE A 56 -10.00 -13.44 17.03
C ILE A 56 -9.99 -12.08 16.31
N GLY A 57 -8.89 -11.35 16.39
CA GLY A 57 -8.72 -10.07 15.66
C GLY A 57 -9.38 -8.86 16.33
N VAL A 58 -9.75 -7.86 15.52
CA VAL A 58 -10.29 -6.55 15.97
C VAL A 58 -11.63 -6.71 16.71
N TRP A 59 -12.36 -7.78 16.43
CA TRP A 59 -13.66 -8.11 17.04
C TRP A 59 -13.54 -8.66 18.46
N CYS A 60 -12.32 -9.01 18.89
CA CYS A 60 -12.03 -9.49 20.24
C CYS A 60 -11.59 -8.37 21.19
N ILE A 61 -11.55 -7.11 20.72
CA ILE A 61 -11.17 -5.93 21.51
C ILE A 61 -12.39 -5.41 22.30
N VAL A 62 -13.05 -6.29 23.05
CA VAL A 62 -14.12 -5.97 24.02
C VAL A 62 -13.97 -6.87 25.23
#